data_AF-A0A6G9GTI7-F1
#
_entry.id   AF-A0A6G9GTI7-F1
#
_cell.length_a   1.000
_cell.length_b   1.000
_cell.length_c   1.000
_cell.angle_alpha   90.00
_cell.angle_beta   90.00
_cell.angle_gamma   90.00
#
_symmetry.space_group_name_H-M   'P 1'
#
loop_
_entity.id
_entity.type
_entity.pdbx_description
1 polymer ?
#
loop_
_entity_poly.entity_id
_entity_poly.type
_entity_poly.pdbx_seq_one_letter_code
_entity_poly.pdbx_strand_id
1 'polypeptide(L)'
;MAETGHSVLVADVLADVLEEVRERVDRREALGEAQIAVLEAALNIVRAGQAGFEGLPLERSELVREALGAVRAATVATGVALTHAHQRARMLA
;
A
#
# COMPACT_ATOMS: atom_id res chain seq x y z
N MET A 1 15.90 -20.43 11.42
CA MET A 1 16.57 -19.90 10.21
C MET A 1 15.72 -20.01 8.93
N ALA A 2 14.45 -20.44 8.98
CA ALA A 2 13.60 -20.56 7.78
C ALA A 2 12.70 -19.32 7.51
N GLU A 3 12.33 -18.55 8.55
CA GLU A 3 11.44 -17.37 8.42
C GLU A 3 12.06 -16.24 7.59
N THR A 4 13.39 -16.13 7.62
CA THR A 4 14.13 -15.04 6.96
C THR A 4 14.01 -15.10 5.43
N GLY A 5 14.01 -16.31 4.86
CA GLY A 5 13.86 -16.48 3.41
C GLY A 5 12.43 -16.18 2.93
N HIS A 6 11.42 -16.48 3.75
CA HIS A 6 10.02 -16.29 3.35
C HIS A 6 9.61 -14.81 3.35
N SER A 7 10.05 -14.02 4.34
CA SER A 7 9.74 -12.58 4.41
C SER A 7 10.45 -11.74 3.33
N VAL A 8 11.64 -12.17 2.89
CA VAL A 8 12.34 -11.55 1.74
C VAL A 8 11.55 -11.78 0.45
N LEU A 9 11.13 -13.02 0.20
CA LEU A 9 10.31 -13.37 -0.98
C LEU A 9 8.98 -12.61 -1.01
N VAL A 10 8.33 -12.37 0.13
CA VAL A 10 7.06 -11.63 0.19
C VAL A 10 7.25 -10.15 -0.17
N ALA A 11 8.34 -9.50 0.29
CA ALA A 11 8.61 -8.11 -0.06
C ALA A 11 8.91 -7.95 -1.55
N ASP A 12 9.65 -8.88 -2.15
CA ASP A 12 9.98 -8.86 -3.57
C ASP A 12 8.71 -9.01 -4.42
N VAL A 13 7.85 -9.99 -4.08
CA VAL A 13 6.55 -10.18 -4.76
C VAL A 13 5.67 -8.93 -4.64
N LEU A 14 5.59 -8.29 -3.47
CA LEU A 14 4.81 -7.06 -3.30
C LEU A 14 5.39 -5.89 -4.09
N ALA A 15 6.72 -5.80 -4.22
CA ALA A 15 7.37 -4.78 -5.02
C ALA A 15 7.07 -4.96 -6.51
N ASP A 16 7.13 -6.18 -7.02
CA ASP A 16 6.81 -6.51 -8.41
C ASP A 16 5.34 -6.20 -8.72
N VAL A 17 4.42 -6.61 -7.84
CA VAL A 17 2.98 -6.32 -8.00
C VAL A 17 2.71 -4.81 -7.94
N LEU A 18 3.38 -4.08 -7.04
CA LEU A 18 3.23 -2.63 -6.96
C LEU A 18 3.66 -1.95 -8.26
N GLU A 19 4.76 -2.38 -8.87
CA GLU A 19 5.22 -1.83 -10.14
C GLU A 19 4.24 -2.14 -11.28
N GLU A 20 3.79 -3.40 -11.38
CA GLU A 20 2.79 -3.81 -12.37
C GLU A 20 1.47 -3.04 -12.23
N VAL A 21 1.04 -2.76 -11.00
CA VAL A 21 -0.16 -1.97 -10.73
C VAL A 21 0.05 -0.50 -11.11
N ARG A 22 1.20 0.10 -10.81
CA ARG A 22 1.51 1.49 -11.17
C ARG A 22 1.47 1.74 -12.68
N GLU A 23 1.80 0.74 -13.49
CA GLU A 23 1.74 0.84 -14.95
C GLU A 23 0.31 0.74 -15.51
N ARG A 24 -0.58 0.02 -14.81
CA ARG A 24 -1.90 -0.38 -15.35
C ARG A 24 -3.07 0.35 -14.73
N VAL A 25 -2.89 0.89 -13.54
CA VAL A 25 -3.93 1.56 -12.77
C VAL A 25 -3.77 3.07 -12.92
N ASP A 26 -4.85 3.75 -13.31
CA ASP A 26 -4.84 5.20 -13.35
C ASP A 26 -4.88 5.77 -11.92
N ARG A 27 -3.73 6.26 -11.48
CA ARG A 27 -3.55 6.90 -10.17
C ARG A 27 -4.40 8.17 -10.01
N ARG A 28 -4.89 8.78 -11.10
CA ARG A 28 -5.80 9.93 -11.03
C ARG A 28 -7.21 9.53 -10.60
N GLU A 29 -7.57 8.26 -10.75
CA GLU A 29 -8.82 7.73 -10.22
C GLU A 29 -8.68 7.40 -8.73
N ALA A 30 -9.72 7.73 -7.94
CA ALA A 30 -9.69 7.53 -6.51
C ALA A 30 -9.54 6.04 -6.09
N LEU A 31 -10.12 5.11 -6.86
CA LEU A 31 -9.90 3.68 -6.61
C LEU A 31 -8.48 3.24 -7.01
N GLY A 32 -7.90 3.86 -8.05
CA GLY A 32 -6.55 3.56 -8.48
C GLY A 32 -5.49 4.02 -7.47
N GLU A 33 -5.62 5.24 -6.95
CA GLU A 33 -4.79 5.73 -5.84
C GLU A 33 -4.91 4.82 -4.61
N ALA A 34 -6.13 4.37 -4.28
CA ALA A 34 -6.35 3.49 -3.14
C ALA A 34 -5.62 2.15 -3.28
N GLN A 35 -5.65 1.54 -4.47
CA GLN A 35 -4.96 0.27 -4.75
C GLN A 35 -3.45 0.41 -4.60
N ILE A 36 -2.86 1.44 -5.22
CA ILE A 36 -1.42 1.72 -5.14
C ILE A 36 -1.00 1.96 -3.69
N ALA A 37 -1.73 2.80 -2.95
CA ALA A 37 -1.42 3.14 -1.58
C ALA A 37 -1.53 1.93 -0.62
N VAL A 38 -2.47 1.01 -0.85
CA VAL A 38 -2.55 -0.24 -0.07
C VAL A 38 -1.31 -1.12 -0.29
N LEU A 39 -0.83 -1.22 -1.53
CA LEU A 39 0.34 -2.02 -1.86
C LEU A 39 1.63 -1.39 -1.30
N GLU A 40 1.77 -0.07 -1.37
CA GLU A 40 2.86 0.68 -0.73
C GLU A 40 2.88 0.45 0.79
N ALA A 41 1.71 0.51 1.44
CA ALA A 41 1.59 0.21 2.87
C ALA A 41 2.00 -1.22 3.21
N ALA A 42 1.50 -2.20 2.45
CA ALA A 42 1.81 -3.61 2.66
C ALA A 42 3.31 -3.89 2.49
N LEU A 43 3.92 -3.36 1.43
CA LEU A 43 5.35 -3.50 1.17
C LEU A 43 6.20 -2.95 2.32
N ASN A 44 5.87 -1.75 2.79
CA ASN A 44 6.62 -1.11 3.87
C ASN A 44 6.48 -1.84 5.22
N ILE A 45 5.30 -2.39 5.53
CA ILE A 45 5.09 -3.23 6.72
C ILE A 45 5.92 -4.52 6.64
N VAL A 46 5.90 -5.20 5.49
CA VAL A 46 6.67 -6.44 5.30
C VAL A 46 8.17 -6.16 5.42
N ARG A 47 8.68 -5.11 4.77
CA ARG A 47 10.08 -4.68 4.90
C ARG A 47 10.46 -4.39 6.35
N ALA A 48 9.62 -3.67 7.09
CA ALA A 48 9.85 -3.37 8.51
C ALA A 48 9.85 -4.62 9.42
N GLY A 49 9.29 -5.74 8.95
CA GLY A 49 9.30 -7.04 9.64
C GLY A 49 10.46 -7.96 9.24
N GLN A 50 11.33 -7.57 8.31
CA GLN A 50 12.46 -8.40 7.90
C GLN A 50 13.60 -8.36 8.94
N ALA A 51 14.27 -9.50 9.13
CA ALA A 51 15.34 -9.66 10.12
C ALA A 51 16.54 -8.70 9.93
N GLY A 52 16.68 -8.08 8.75
CA GLY A 52 17.68 -7.04 8.49
C GLY A 52 17.39 -5.70 9.18
N PHE A 53 16.14 -5.45 9.58
CA PHE A 53 15.70 -4.22 10.24
C PHE A 53 15.63 -4.34 11.77
N GLU A 54 15.87 -5.53 12.34
CA GLU A 54 15.85 -5.73 13.80
C GLU A 54 16.95 -4.93 14.53
N GLY A 55 18.10 -4.71 13.87
CA GLY A 55 19.19 -3.90 14.38
C GLY A 55 19.14 -2.42 13.98
N LEU A 56 18.12 -2.00 13.22
CA LEU A 56 18.01 -0.68 12.59
C LEU A 56 16.69 0.01 12.99
N PRO A 57 16.56 0.46 14.25
CA PRO A 57 15.29 0.91 14.81
C PRO A 57 14.76 2.20 14.17
N LEU A 58 15.63 3.07 13.65
CA LEU A 58 15.23 4.30 12.98
C LEU A 58 14.63 4.00 11.61
N GLU A 59 15.34 3.22 10.80
CA GLU A 59 14.93 2.77 9.48
C GLU A 59 13.63 1.97 9.54
N ARG A 60 13.50 1.09 10.54
CA ARG A 60 12.25 0.37 10.82
C ARG A 60 11.11 1.34 11.12
N SER A 61 11.36 2.36 11.93
CA SER A 61 10.34 3.37 12.29
C SER A 61 9.94 4.24 11.10
N GLU A 62 10.87 4.54 10.19
CA GLU A 62 10.59 5.24 8.94
C GLU A 62 9.68 4.42 8.03
N LEU A 63 9.98 3.14 7.83
CA LEU A 63 9.12 2.23 7.05
C LEU A 63 7.69 2.14 7.63
N VAL A 64 7.57 2.02 8.96
CA VAL A 64 6.25 2.00 9.63
C VAL A 64 5.53 3.34 9.45
N ARG A 65 6.24 4.47 9.54
CA ARG A 65 5.67 5.80 9.31
C ARG A 65 5.17 5.95 7.87
N GLU A 66 5.96 5.52 6.89
CA GLU A 66 5.56 5.54 5.48
C GLU A 66 4.33 4.66 5.24
N ALA A 67 4.30 3.47 5.84
CA ALA A 67 3.13 2.60 5.77
C ALA A 67 1.88 3.26 6.33
N LEU A 68 1.97 3.96 7.47
CA LEU A 68 0.85 4.72 8.02
C LEU A 68 0.38 5.85 7.09
N GLY A 69 1.32 6.54 6.45
CA GLY A 69 1.03 7.56 5.43
C GLY A 69 0.25 6.97 4.25
N ALA A 70 0.69 5.81 3.75
CA ALA A 70 0.04 5.09 2.66
C ALA A 70 -1.35 4.56 3.05
N VAL A 71 -1.52 4.00 4.25
CA VAL A 71 -2.85 3.58 4.77
C VAL A 71 -3.82 4.77 4.84
N ARG A 72 -3.34 5.94 5.30
CA ARG A 72 -4.15 7.16 5.32
C ARG A 72 -4.56 7.58 3.90
N ALA A 73 -3.63 7.56 2.95
CA ALA A 73 -3.92 7.88 1.55
C ALA A 73 -4.98 6.92 0.98
N ALA A 74 -4.82 5.61 1.20
CA ALA A 74 -5.79 4.59 0.78
C ALA A 74 -7.19 4.83 1.38
N THR A 75 -7.26 5.15 2.67
CA THR A 75 -8.52 5.44 3.37
C THR A 75 -9.23 6.64 2.77
N VAL A 76 -8.50 7.74 2.54
CA VAL A 76 -9.05 8.96 1.94
C VAL A 76 -9.54 8.70 0.51
N ALA A 77 -8.71 8.07 -0.31
CA ALA A 77 -9.02 7.77 -1.71
C ALA A 77 -10.25 6.85 -1.82
N THR A 78 -10.35 5.83 -0.96
CA THR A 78 -11.53 4.96 -0.87
C THR A 78 -12.79 5.74 -0.49
N GLY A 79 -12.69 6.67 0.47
CA GLY A 79 -13.80 7.54 0.86
C GLY A 79 -14.29 8.45 -0.28
N VAL A 80 -13.36 8.98 -1.08
CA VAL A 80 -13.67 9.77 -2.29
C VAL A 80 -14.38 8.90 -3.32
N ALA A 81 -13.87 7.70 -3.60
CA ALA A 81 -14.51 6.76 -4.52
C ALA A 81 -15.95 6.43 -4.10
N LEU A 82 -16.18 6.17 -2.81
CA LEU A 82 -17.52 5.91 -2.27
C LEU A 82 -18.45 7.11 -2.43
N THR A 83 -17.96 8.32 -2.16
CA THR A 83 -18.74 9.55 -2.31
C THR A 83 -19.18 9.73 -3.76
N HIS A 84 -18.28 9.52 -4.73
CA HIS A 84 -18.62 9.59 -6.14
C HIS A 84 -19.61 8.52 -6.57
N ALA A 85 -19.47 7.28 -6.08
CA ALA A 85 -20.42 6.21 -6.35
C ALA A 85 -21.84 6.58 -5.87
N HIS A 86 -21.97 7.12 -4.65
CA HIS A 86 -23.26 7.59 -4.12
C HIS A 86 -23.84 8.75 -4.92
N GLN A 87 -23.01 9.72 -5.33
CA GLN A 87 -23.46 10.84 -6.16
C GLN A 87 -24.00 10.35 -7.51
N ARG A 88 -23.30 9.44 -8.18
CA ARG A 88 -23.78 8.84 -9.43
C ARG A 88 -25.08 8.09 -9.25
N ALA A 89 -25.20 7.28 -8.20
CA ALA A 89 -26.42 6.54 -7.91
C ALA A 89 -27.63 7.48 -7.70
N ARG A 90 -27.44 8.62 -7.04
CA ARG A 90 -28.50 9.63 -6.85
C ARG A 90 -28.91 10.37 -8.12
N MET A 91 -27.99 10.56 -9.07
CA MET A 91 -28.32 11.22 -10.34
C MET A 91 -29.07 10.31 -11.32
N LEU A 92 -28.99 8.99 -11.13
CA LEU A 92 -29.62 7.98 -11.98
C LEU A 92 -30.97 7.49 -11.45
N ALA A 93 -31.37 7.92 -10.25
CA ALA A 93 -32.64 7.60 -9.60
C ALA A 93 -33.66 8.73 -9.81
#